data_AF-A0A2K3JHK1-F1
#
_entry.id   AF-A0A2K3JHK1-F1
#
_cell.length_a   1.000
_cell.length_b   1.000
_cell.length_c   1.000
_cell.angle_alpha   90.00
_cell.angle_beta   90.00
_cell.angle_gamma   90.00
#
_symmetry.space_group_name_H-M   'P 1'
#
loop_
_entity.id
_entity.type
_entity.pdbx_description
1 polymer ?
#
loop_
_entity_poly.entity_id
_entity_poly.type
_entity_poly.pdbx_seq_one_letter_code
_entity_poly.pdbx_strand_id
1 'polypeptide(L)'
;MDVVMHNQNVKNKTTMHRPTITVSSCFSGYILKGEQDNNIVHRGISSLNQKGLTAGVVLLVLGAGVIPLTAYEGATPYHLASQGDWLYVGGSGPGNFSEIQQAIDNASDGDTVFVFSGTYVGHLNINKSITLLGEDKNTTFILGYVAFTISFISDWVTMGRFTIQNSGRLGEGIRIDSSHNMFFDTIIEFPYDNIRIAGDHNTITANIISCDTIYLGGQGNIITGNSITNAVHGIYLTDAEDNIITHNTFLSCGLFLSDDSPCNTLVTNNTVNGKPLIYLSNTSDRIVSSDAGQIILVECINITVHNHALFNTTVGIQVLRSSACVVSGNIIGDSLYGVWLNGWYNTLYGNTIRDNEYGILLKDSVGNRLYHNNLLHNTLNAFDSLSNTWDDPLRHEGNYWSDYTGGDTDGDGIGDTPYDIPGGDNQDHYPFMEPNGWIHPPYPPSIHGPHCGKRNTVYIFSIDTVTCPEEDHLYCMWDWGDGTQSDWLGPYDSGDVVETSHAWSNQGSYIITVKLKNSTGAEGNWSEPFPIDITSKVLLGGIIQSVVNQSGICSIFEMSRVVIISGNPFAMERYFSMQVLIVFDEFRGMMAPRFIAGVMYAMILNKEQGVLL
;
A
#
# COMPACT_ATOMS: atom_id res chain seq x y z
N MET A 1 -21.89 -49.99 26.80
CA MET A 1 -21.88 -51.45 26.55
C MET A 1 -20.63 -51.74 25.76
N ASP A 2 -19.74 -52.56 26.32
CA ASP A 2 -18.42 -52.87 25.78
C ASP A 2 -18.44 -53.95 24.67
N VAL A 3 -17.23 -54.31 24.24
CA VAL A 3 -16.84 -55.50 23.44
C VAL A 3 -17.29 -55.39 21.95
N VAL A 4 -16.47 -55.68 20.93
CA VAL A 4 -15.41 -56.70 20.83
C VAL A 4 -14.16 -56.22 20.04
N MET A 5 -13.00 -56.76 20.43
CA MET A 5 -11.65 -56.53 19.87
C MET A 5 -11.26 -57.50 18.73
N HIS A 6 -10.02 -57.34 18.24
CA HIS A 6 -9.12 -58.40 17.71
C HIS A 6 -9.24 -58.80 16.22
N ASN A 7 -8.16 -59.12 15.46
CA ASN A 7 -6.70 -59.05 15.67
C ASN A 7 -5.92 -59.32 14.33
N GLN A 8 -4.58 -59.32 14.38
CA GLN A 8 -3.57 -60.02 13.54
C GLN A 8 -2.81 -59.24 12.44
N ASN A 9 -1.64 -58.76 12.86
CA ASN A 9 -0.37 -58.60 12.14
C ASN A 9 -0.09 -59.50 10.92
N VAL A 10 0.66 -58.97 9.95
CA VAL A 10 1.77 -59.69 9.28
C VAL A 10 3.02 -58.79 9.26
N LYS A 11 4.19 -59.37 9.54
CA LYS A 11 5.51 -58.71 9.50
C LYS A 11 6.32 -59.15 8.28
N ASN A 12 7.09 -58.22 7.70
CA ASN A 12 8.47 -58.41 7.21
C ASN A 12 9.09 -56.99 7.08
N LYS A 13 10.21 -56.60 7.69
CA LYS A 13 11.62 -57.05 7.51
C LYS A 13 12.08 -56.88 6.04
N THR A 14 13.19 -56.18 5.71
CA THR A 14 14.31 -55.64 6.53
C THR A 14 15.16 -54.65 5.71
N THR A 15 15.96 -53.78 6.38
CA THR A 15 17.22 -53.13 5.90
C THR A 15 17.14 -52.21 4.64
N MET A 16 17.90 -51.13 4.41
CA MET A 16 18.98 -50.36 5.07
C MET A 16 19.11 -49.00 4.31
N HIS A 17 19.78 -47.92 4.72
CA HIS A 17 20.66 -47.68 5.88
C HIS A 17 20.52 -46.24 6.49
N ARG A 18 21.51 -45.34 6.26
CA ARG A 18 21.74 -43.92 6.64
C ARG A 18 23.02 -43.47 5.87
N PRO A 19 23.35 -42.16 5.65
CA PRO A 19 23.36 -41.13 6.68
C PRO A 19 22.94 -39.69 6.29
N THR A 20 22.54 -38.96 7.32
CA THR A 20 22.54 -37.50 7.42
C THR A 20 23.99 -36.98 7.38
N ILE A 21 24.26 -35.91 6.64
CA ILE A 21 25.50 -35.13 6.77
C ILE A 21 25.14 -33.69 7.16
N THR A 22 25.75 -33.22 8.24
CA THR A 22 25.66 -31.84 8.74
C THR A 22 27.00 -31.15 8.46
N VAL A 23 26.97 -29.98 7.83
CA VAL A 23 28.12 -29.06 7.71
C VAL A 23 27.58 -27.67 8.04
N SER A 24 27.65 -27.22 9.30
CA SER A 24 28.83 -26.63 9.95
C SER A 24 29.25 -25.31 9.31
N SER A 25 28.57 -24.23 9.72
CA SER A 25 29.01 -22.86 9.48
C SER A 25 30.26 -22.54 10.31
N CYS A 26 31.34 -22.12 9.65
CA CYS A 26 32.56 -21.62 10.29
C CYS A 26 33.16 -20.49 9.45
N PHE A 27 32.59 -19.29 9.59
CA PHE A 27 33.27 -18.04 9.29
C PHE A 27 33.00 -17.05 10.41
N SER A 28 34.01 -16.86 11.27
CA SER A 28 34.05 -15.82 12.28
C SER A 28 35.49 -15.33 12.42
N GLY A 29 35.65 -14.01 12.51
CA GLY A 29 36.89 -13.38 12.97
C GLY A 29 37.97 -13.13 11.92
N TYR A 30 37.84 -12.03 11.18
CA TYR A 30 38.99 -11.17 10.90
C TYR A 30 38.75 -9.79 11.49
N ILE A 31 39.20 -9.62 12.74
CA ILE A 31 39.34 -8.32 13.38
C ILE A 31 40.63 -7.70 12.85
N LEU A 32 40.53 -6.57 12.14
CA LEU A 32 41.69 -5.75 11.81
C LEU A 32 42.19 -5.07 13.09
N LYS A 33 43.21 -5.66 13.71
CA LYS A 33 43.96 -5.01 14.79
C LYS A 33 45.21 -4.39 14.18
N GLY A 34 45.21 -3.06 14.02
CA GLY A 34 46.38 -2.33 13.57
C GLY A 34 47.40 -2.18 14.69
N GLU A 35 48.62 -2.65 14.46
CA GLU A 35 49.81 -2.24 15.22
C GLU A 35 50.85 -1.74 14.20
N GLN A 36 51.37 -0.53 14.44
CA GLN A 36 52.47 0.02 13.67
C GLN A 36 53.77 -0.66 14.10
N ASP A 37 54.62 -1.03 13.14
CA ASP A 37 56.05 -1.00 13.39
C ASP A 37 56.84 -0.64 12.13
N ASN A 38 57.88 0.17 12.31
CA ASN A 38 58.60 0.84 11.23
C ASN A 38 59.92 0.11 10.88
N ASN A 39 60.29 0.22 9.59
CA ASN A 39 61.59 -0.10 9.00
C ASN A 39 61.99 -1.59 8.93
N ILE A 40 62.23 -2.09 7.71
CA ILE A 40 63.60 -2.40 7.24
C ILE A 40 63.63 -2.79 5.73
N VAL A 41 64.54 -2.14 4.99
CA VAL A 41 65.14 -2.50 3.68
C VAL A 41 64.26 -2.53 2.43
N HIS A 42 64.55 -1.56 1.54
CA HIS A 42 64.31 -1.68 0.10
C HIS A 42 65.00 -2.91 -0.50
N ARG A 43 64.21 -3.81 -1.10
CA ARG A 43 64.61 -4.53 -2.32
C ARG A 43 63.46 -4.40 -3.32
N GLY A 44 63.78 -3.97 -4.54
CA GLY A 44 62.77 -3.63 -5.54
C GLY A 44 62.05 -4.87 -6.07
N ILE A 45 60.72 -4.76 -6.18
CA ILE A 45 59.94 -5.47 -7.18
C ILE A 45 59.51 -4.41 -8.20
N SER A 46 60.46 -3.98 -9.04
CA SER A 46 60.13 -3.29 -10.27
C SER A 46 59.48 -4.28 -11.24
N SER A 47 58.46 -3.82 -11.97
CA SER A 47 57.73 -4.59 -13.01
C SER A 47 57.07 -5.90 -12.55
N LEU A 48 56.11 -5.81 -11.64
CA LEU A 48 54.86 -6.55 -11.83
C LEU A 48 54.14 -5.87 -13.01
N ASN A 49 54.07 -6.58 -14.13
CA ASN A 49 53.58 -6.07 -15.41
C ASN A 49 52.11 -5.64 -15.27
N GLN A 50 51.76 -4.37 -15.50
CA GLN A 50 50.37 -3.86 -15.39
C GLN A 50 49.39 -4.77 -16.15
N LYS A 51 49.81 -5.26 -17.33
CA LYS A 51 49.07 -6.24 -18.15
C LYS A 51 48.56 -7.47 -17.38
N GLY A 52 49.33 -7.98 -16.43
CA GLY A 52 48.94 -9.13 -15.61
C GLY A 52 47.96 -8.79 -14.48
N LEU A 53 48.00 -7.55 -13.97
CA LEU A 53 47.09 -7.09 -12.93
C LEU A 53 45.71 -6.77 -13.53
N THR A 54 45.65 -6.08 -14.68
CA THR A 54 44.39 -5.76 -15.36
C THR A 54 43.70 -7.03 -15.87
N ALA A 55 44.44 -7.97 -16.46
CA ALA A 55 43.90 -9.27 -16.87
C ALA A 55 43.37 -10.09 -15.66
N GLY A 56 44.07 -10.03 -14.51
CA GLY A 56 43.62 -10.66 -13.27
C GLY A 56 42.31 -10.08 -12.74
N VAL A 57 42.11 -8.75 -12.84
CA VAL A 57 40.85 -8.08 -12.45
C VAL A 57 39.72 -8.43 -13.42
N VAL A 58 39.97 -8.43 -14.73
CA VAL A 58 38.96 -8.84 -15.74
C VAL A 58 38.48 -10.27 -15.49
N LEU A 59 39.39 -11.22 -15.24
CA LEU A 59 39.04 -12.60 -14.87
C LEU A 59 38.29 -12.71 -13.53
N LEU A 60 38.56 -11.84 -12.57
CA LEU A 60 37.85 -11.78 -11.28
C LEU A 60 36.43 -11.24 -11.42
N VAL A 61 36.22 -10.22 -12.25
CA VAL A 61 34.88 -9.67 -12.56
C VAL A 61 34.05 -10.69 -13.35
N LEU A 62 34.64 -11.33 -14.36
CA LEU A 62 34.01 -12.43 -15.10
C LEU A 62 33.68 -13.63 -14.20
N GLY A 63 34.51 -13.92 -13.20
CA GLY A 63 34.28 -15.03 -12.25
C GLY A 63 33.28 -14.73 -11.13
N ALA A 64 33.09 -13.46 -10.75
CA ALA A 64 32.20 -13.05 -9.66
C ALA A 64 30.74 -12.83 -10.09
N GLY A 65 30.49 -12.61 -11.38
CA GLY A 65 29.15 -12.39 -11.94
C GLY A 65 28.33 -13.66 -12.21
N VAL A 66 28.90 -14.85 -12.07
CA VAL A 66 28.27 -16.12 -12.47
C VAL A 66 27.66 -16.86 -11.27
N ILE A 67 26.35 -16.65 -11.07
CA ILE A 67 25.50 -17.60 -10.33
C ILE A 67 25.41 -18.88 -11.18
N PRO A 68 25.43 -20.11 -10.60
CA PRO A 68 25.56 -21.34 -11.37
C PRO A 68 24.43 -21.55 -12.38
N LEU A 69 24.75 -21.35 -13.66
CA LEU A 69 23.93 -21.77 -14.79
C LEU A 69 23.75 -23.29 -14.73
N THR A 70 22.52 -23.75 -14.53
CA THR A 70 22.19 -25.17 -14.66
C THR A 70 22.49 -25.63 -16.08
N ALA A 71 23.33 -26.65 -16.23
CA ALA A 71 23.91 -27.02 -17.52
C ALA A 71 22.84 -27.36 -18.57
N TYR A 72 22.76 -26.52 -19.61
CA TYR A 72 22.12 -26.88 -20.87
C TYR A 72 23.11 -27.70 -21.70
N GLU A 73 23.03 -29.03 -21.61
CA GLU A 73 23.84 -29.95 -22.43
C GLU A 73 23.42 -29.84 -23.90
N GLY A 74 24.14 -29.04 -24.69
CA GLY A 74 23.83 -28.86 -26.12
C GLY A 74 24.88 -28.20 -27.01
N ALA A 75 25.93 -27.58 -26.47
CA ALA A 75 26.94 -26.87 -27.26
C ALA A 75 28.27 -27.64 -27.36
N THR A 76 28.75 -27.83 -28.59
CA THR A 76 30.07 -28.43 -28.89
C THR A 76 31.24 -27.49 -28.54
N PRO A 77 32.47 -27.99 -28.34
CA PRO A 77 33.56 -27.20 -27.78
C PRO A 77 34.02 -26.05 -28.68
N TYR A 78 34.10 -24.86 -28.09
CA TYR A 78 34.82 -23.66 -28.50
C TYR A 78 35.82 -23.80 -29.66
N HIS A 79 35.63 -22.99 -30.69
CA HIS A 79 36.79 -22.42 -31.39
C HIS A 79 37.59 -21.59 -30.38
N LEU A 80 38.89 -21.87 -30.22
CA LEU A 80 39.77 -20.90 -29.56
C LEU A 80 39.74 -19.61 -30.41
N ALA A 81 39.26 -18.53 -29.82
CA ALA A 81 39.51 -17.21 -30.36
C ALA A 81 41.03 -17.04 -30.51
N SER A 82 41.48 -16.62 -31.69
CA SER A 82 42.85 -16.13 -31.85
C SER A 82 43.07 -15.01 -30.84
N GLN A 83 44.21 -15.04 -30.14
CA GLN A 83 44.55 -14.01 -29.18
C GLN A 83 44.72 -12.68 -29.95
N GLY A 84 43.69 -11.83 -29.88
CA GLY A 84 43.65 -10.56 -30.61
C GLY A 84 44.74 -9.60 -30.16
N ASP A 85 45.06 -8.67 -31.05
CA ASP A 85 46.10 -7.67 -30.83
C ASP A 85 45.63 -6.58 -29.86
N TRP A 86 46.60 -5.84 -29.31
CA TRP A 86 46.35 -4.75 -28.36
C TRP A 86 46.63 -3.41 -29.02
N LEU A 87 45.58 -2.60 -29.17
CA LEU A 87 45.62 -1.23 -29.63
C LEU A 87 45.55 -0.30 -28.41
N TYR A 88 46.29 0.81 -28.42
CA TYR A 88 46.41 1.71 -27.28
C TYR A 88 45.98 3.13 -27.66
N VAL A 89 45.19 3.79 -26.81
CA VAL A 89 44.66 5.14 -27.05
C VAL A 89 45.10 6.11 -25.96
N GLY A 90 45.66 7.26 -26.34
CA GLY A 90 46.31 8.21 -25.44
C GLY A 90 47.66 7.71 -24.90
N GLY A 91 48.12 8.28 -23.79
CA GLY A 91 49.45 8.00 -23.23
C GLY A 91 50.61 8.50 -24.12
N SER A 92 51.84 8.07 -23.81
CA SER A 92 53.07 8.53 -24.49
C SER A 92 53.79 7.44 -25.28
N GLY A 93 53.09 6.37 -25.68
CA GLY A 93 53.66 5.24 -26.43
C GLY A 93 53.75 5.50 -27.93
N PRO A 94 54.77 4.96 -28.63
CA PRO A 94 54.84 5.04 -30.09
C PRO A 94 53.75 4.17 -30.72
N GLY A 95 52.99 4.73 -31.67
CA GLY A 95 51.89 4.03 -32.34
C GLY A 95 50.55 4.08 -31.60
N ASN A 96 50.46 4.77 -30.47
CA ASN A 96 49.19 4.99 -29.78
C ASN A 96 48.28 5.93 -30.60
N PHE A 97 46.99 5.63 -30.66
CA PHE A 97 45.97 6.48 -31.27
C PHE A 97 45.65 7.67 -30.36
N SER A 98 45.27 8.82 -30.93
CA SER A 98 44.80 9.98 -30.16
C SER A 98 43.29 9.93 -29.85
N GLU A 99 42.53 9.22 -30.68
CA GLU A 99 41.07 9.13 -30.62
C GLU A 99 40.64 7.66 -30.48
N ILE A 100 39.61 7.39 -29.68
CA ILE A 100 39.13 6.02 -29.45
C ILE A 100 38.55 5.40 -30.73
N GLN A 101 37.74 6.16 -31.49
CA GLN A 101 37.14 5.64 -32.71
C GLN A 101 38.18 5.22 -33.75
N GLN A 102 39.29 5.96 -33.88
CA GLN A 102 40.37 5.56 -34.80
C GLN A 102 40.98 4.20 -34.44
N ALA A 103 41.09 3.87 -33.14
CA ALA A 103 41.53 2.55 -32.73
C ALA A 103 40.49 1.47 -33.01
N ILE A 104 39.19 1.75 -32.82
CA ILE A 104 38.09 0.86 -33.20
C ILE A 104 38.11 0.57 -34.72
N ASP A 105 38.27 1.61 -35.54
CA ASP A 105 38.31 1.51 -37.00
C ASP A 105 39.51 0.70 -37.53
N ASN A 106 40.61 0.65 -36.76
CA ASN A 106 41.82 -0.13 -37.09
C ASN A 106 41.84 -1.52 -36.43
N ALA A 107 40.89 -1.84 -35.55
CA ALA A 107 40.82 -3.12 -34.87
C ALA A 107 40.19 -4.21 -35.74
N SER A 108 40.64 -5.44 -35.51
CA SER A 108 40.03 -6.68 -35.98
C SER A 108 39.15 -7.31 -34.89
N ASP A 109 38.26 -8.22 -35.28
CA ASP A 109 37.42 -8.94 -34.32
C ASP A 109 38.30 -9.82 -33.41
N GLY A 110 38.09 -9.72 -32.10
CA GLY A 110 38.90 -10.32 -31.04
C GLY A 110 39.95 -9.39 -30.41
N ASP A 111 40.23 -8.23 -31.00
CA ASP A 111 41.24 -7.29 -30.50
C ASP A 111 40.81 -6.58 -29.19
N THR A 112 41.82 -6.04 -28.49
CA THR A 112 41.62 -5.21 -27.29
C THR A 112 42.07 -3.76 -27.55
N VAL A 113 41.16 -2.80 -27.41
CA VAL A 113 41.44 -1.36 -27.40
C VAL A 113 41.54 -0.90 -25.94
N PHE A 114 42.76 -0.58 -25.49
CA PHE A 114 43.03 -0.06 -24.15
C PHE A 114 43.20 1.47 -24.18
N VAL A 115 42.42 2.17 -23.36
CA VAL A 115 42.35 3.63 -23.32
C VAL A 115 42.95 4.14 -22.00
N PHE A 116 44.04 4.89 -22.08
CA PHE A 116 44.70 5.49 -20.90
C PHE A 116 43.82 6.56 -20.22
N SER A 117 44.19 6.98 -19.02
CA SER A 117 43.58 8.12 -18.34
C SER A 117 43.64 9.38 -19.21
N GLY A 118 42.53 10.11 -19.30
CA GLY A 118 42.38 11.25 -20.21
C GLY A 118 40.91 11.54 -20.53
N THR A 119 40.70 12.61 -21.30
CA THR A 119 39.37 13.02 -21.77
C THR A 119 39.30 12.87 -23.27
N TYR A 120 38.36 12.05 -23.75
CA TYR A 120 38.19 11.71 -25.15
C TYR A 120 36.85 12.24 -25.64
N VAL A 121 36.89 13.01 -26.72
CA VAL A 121 35.75 13.72 -27.29
C VAL A 121 35.26 12.96 -28.52
N GLY A 122 33.97 12.64 -28.58
CA GLY A 122 33.34 12.11 -29.80
C GLY A 122 32.30 11.02 -29.56
N HIS A 123 31.97 10.32 -30.65
CA HIS A 123 30.95 9.29 -30.73
C HIS A 123 31.62 7.95 -31.03
N LEU A 124 31.23 6.88 -30.32
CA LEU A 124 31.80 5.55 -30.49
C LEU A 124 30.82 4.62 -31.22
N ASN A 125 31.16 4.27 -32.45
CA ASN A 125 30.47 3.27 -33.26
C ASN A 125 31.22 1.95 -33.16
N ILE A 126 30.81 1.08 -32.24
CA ILE A 126 31.49 -0.19 -31.98
C ILE A 126 30.93 -1.26 -32.94
N ASN A 127 31.51 -1.32 -34.14
CA ASN A 127 31.12 -2.21 -35.25
C ASN A 127 32.07 -3.41 -35.44
N LYS A 128 32.84 -3.75 -34.40
CA LYS A 128 33.76 -4.89 -34.31
C LYS A 128 33.50 -5.67 -33.02
N SER A 129 33.71 -6.97 -33.03
CA SER A 129 33.64 -7.81 -31.81
C SER A 129 34.92 -7.63 -30.98
N ILE A 130 35.03 -6.53 -30.23
CA ILE A 130 36.26 -6.12 -29.52
C ILE A 130 36.07 -5.93 -28.02
N THR A 131 37.19 -5.92 -27.30
CA THR A 131 37.26 -5.51 -25.90
C THR A 131 37.76 -4.06 -25.78
N LEU A 132 36.92 -3.13 -25.33
CA LEU A 132 37.22 -1.70 -25.14
C LEU A 132 37.31 -1.35 -23.64
N LEU A 133 38.51 -1.08 -23.14
CA LEU A 133 38.74 -0.89 -21.70
C LEU A 133 39.37 0.46 -21.38
N GLY A 134 38.75 1.20 -20.45
CA GLY A 134 39.39 2.34 -19.80
C GLY A 134 40.40 1.91 -18.73
N GLU A 135 41.39 2.78 -18.47
CA GLU A 135 42.41 2.56 -17.44
C GLU A 135 41.82 2.62 -16.03
N ASP A 136 40.91 3.56 -15.78
CA ASP A 136 40.07 3.63 -14.58
C ASP A 136 38.84 4.50 -14.85
N LYS A 137 37.66 4.09 -14.35
CA LYS A 137 36.42 4.83 -14.58
C LYS A 137 36.46 6.26 -14.03
N ASN A 138 37.26 6.51 -13.00
CA ASN A 138 37.39 7.84 -12.37
C ASN A 138 38.38 8.77 -13.11
N THR A 139 39.11 8.28 -14.13
CA THR A 139 40.15 9.06 -14.84
C THR A 139 40.11 8.95 -16.37
N THR A 140 39.38 7.99 -16.93
CA THR A 140 39.16 7.85 -18.39
C THR A 140 37.75 8.29 -18.76
N PHE A 141 37.63 9.49 -19.32
CA PHE A 141 36.36 10.17 -19.63
C PHE A 141 36.03 10.11 -21.13
N ILE A 142 34.79 9.82 -21.47
CA ILE A 142 34.21 9.96 -22.82
C ILE A 142 33.17 11.08 -22.76
N LEU A 143 33.36 12.11 -23.60
CA LEU A 143 32.46 13.26 -23.71
C LEU A 143 31.71 13.24 -25.05
N GLY A 144 30.42 12.98 -24.99
CA GLY A 144 29.47 13.13 -26.10
C GLY A 144 28.97 14.56 -26.25
N TYR A 145 28.62 14.95 -27.48
CA TYR A 145 28.20 16.32 -27.82
C TYR A 145 26.77 16.41 -28.38
N VAL A 146 26.44 15.64 -29.43
CA VAL A 146 25.12 15.69 -30.11
C VAL A 146 24.75 14.29 -30.62
N ALA A 147 23.53 13.81 -30.32
CA ALA A 147 23.08 12.43 -30.54
C ALA A 147 23.83 11.38 -29.67
N PHE A 148 23.68 10.09 -30.01
CA PHE A 148 24.19 8.97 -29.19
C PHE A 148 25.70 9.04 -29.00
N THR A 149 26.16 8.88 -27.75
CA THR A 149 27.59 8.89 -27.40
C THR A 149 28.24 7.55 -27.74
N ILE A 150 27.52 6.44 -27.54
CA ILE A 150 28.00 5.09 -27.84
C ILE A 150 26.89 4.29 -28.53
N SER A 151 27.23 3.60 -29.62
CA SER A 151 26.39 2.61 -30.28
C SER A 151 27.14 1.28 -30.37
N PHE A 152 26.59 0.23 -29.75
CA PHE A 152 27.02 -1.15 -29.96
C PHE A 152 26.30 -1.67 -31.22
N ILE A 153 27.07 -2.02 -32.24
CA ILE A 153 26.58 -2.43 -33.57
C ILE A 153 27.00 -3.87 -33.89
N SER A 154 28.15 -4.30 -33.37
CA SER A 154 28.60 -5.70 -33.43
C SER A 154 28.18 -6.44 -32.17
N ASP A 155 27.92 -7.73 -32.32
CA ASP A 155 27.82 -8.66 -31.18
C ASP A 155 29.19 -8.87 -30.52
N TRP A 156 29.19 -9.43 -29.31
CA TRP A 156 30.37 -9.84 -28.54
C TRP A 156 31.35 -8.72 -28.18
N VAL A 157 30.85 -7.48 -28.10
CA VAL A 157 31.61 -6.34 -27.57
C VAL A 157 31.69 -6.43 -26.04
N THR A 158 32.87 -6.25 -25.48
CA THR A 158 33.07 -6.04 -24.04
C THR A 158 33.57 -4.64 -23.81
N MET A 159 32.81 -3.78 -23.12
CA MET A 159 33.19 -2.41 -22.81
C MET A 159 33.12 -2.13 -21.31
N GLY A 160 34.09 -1.41 -20.76
CA GLY A 160 33.96 -0.95 -19.38
C GLY A 160 35.08 -0.05 -18.87
N ARG A 161 34.90 0.40 -17.62
CA ARG A 161 35.87 1.21 -16.85
C ARG A 161 36.06 2.65 -17.38
N PHE A 162 34.96 3.30 -17.74
CA PHE A 162 34.91 4.70 -18.19
C PHE A 162 34.02 5.57 -17.28
N THR A 163 34.18 6.89 -17.32
CA THR A 163 33.08 7.83 -17.09
C THR A 163 32.58 8.32 -18.44
N ILE A 164 31.28 8.27 -18.69
CA ILE A 164 30.65 8.72 -19.93
C ILE A 164 29.66 9.82 -19.60
N GLN A 165 29.88 10.99 -20.18
CA GLN A 165 29.05 12.18 -20.01
C GLN A 165 28.56 12.62 -21.39
N ASN A 166 27.31 13.11 -21.48
CA ASN A 166 26.77 13.71 -22.70
C ASN A 166 26.22 15.11 -22.40
N SER A 167 26.45 16.06 -23.30
CA SER A 167 25.80 17.39 -23.27
C SER A 167 24.50 17.45 -24.08
N GLY A 168 24.09 16.33 -24.67
CA GLY A 168 22.90 16.20 -25.51
C GLY A 168 21.58 16.48 -24.78
N ARG A 169 20.54 16.72 -25.58
CA ARG A 169 19.14 16.68 -25.17
C ARG A 169 18.34 15.97 -26.25
N LEU A 170 17.38 15.14 -25.84
CA LEU A 170 16.38 14.48 -26.69
C LEU A 170 16.93 13.32 -27.54
N GLY A 171 17.73 12.43 -26.95
CA GLY A 171 18.17 11.21 -27.64
C GLY A 171 18.42 9.98 -26.75
N GLU A 172 18.84 8.91 -27.40
CA GLU A 172 19.45 7.73 -26.76
C GLU A 172 20.94 8.05 -26.57
N GLY A 173 21.41 8.27 -25.34
CA GLY A 173 22.81 8.57 -25.03
C GLY A 173 23.72 7.35 -25.22
N ILE A 174 23.22 6.15 -24.91
CA ILE A 174 23.82 4.85 -25.25
C ILE A 174 22.76 3.98 -25.92
N ARG A 175 23.16 3.33 -27.01
CA ARG A 175 22.31 2.39 -27.76
C ARG A 175 23.00 1.05 -27.95
N ILE A 176 22.32 -0.03 -27.55
CA ILE A 176 22.77 -1.41 -27.68
C ILE A 176 21.78 -2.13 -28.58
N ASP A 177 22.04 -2.10 -29.90
CA ASP A 177 21.22 -2.75 -30.94
C ASP A 177 21.67 -4.20 -31.21
N SER A 178 22.88 -4.57 -30.76
CA SER A 178 23.51 -5.88 -30.95
C SER A 178 23.44 -6.75 -29.70
N SER A 179 23.77 -8.03 -29.86
CA SER A 179 23.55 -9.08 -28.85
C SER A 179 24.84 -9.61 -28.23
N HIS A 180 24.74 -10.30 -27.09
CA HIS A 180 25.86 -10.95 -26.40
C HIS A 180 27.00 -9.99 -25.94
N ASN A 181 26.70 -8.71 -25.75
CA ASN A 181 27.67 -7.72 -25.30
C ASN A 181 27.77 -7.67 -23.76
N MET A 182 28.90 -7.18 -23.25
CA MET A 182 29.08 -6.89 -21.83
C MET A 182 29.43 -5.41 -21.64
N PHE A 183 28.70 -4.71 -20.78
CA PHE A 183 28.94 -3.32 -20.43
C PHE A 183 29.01 -3.12 -18.92
N PHE A 184 30.20 -2.78 -18.41
CA PHE A 184 30.49 -2.93 -16.98
C PHE A 184 31.39 -1.87 -16.33
N ASP A 185 31.32 -1.80 -14.99
CA ASP A 185 32.17 -0.97 -14.12
C ASP A 185 32.34 0.48 -14.63
N THR A 186 31.25 1.07 -15.12
CA THR A 186 31.24 2.37 -15.80
C THR A 186 30.35 3.36 -15.06
N ILE A 187 30.73 4.64 -15.08
CA ILE A 187 29.91 5.76 -14.58
C ILE A 187 29.24 6.42 -15.79
N ILE A 188 27.93 6.60 -15.76
CA ILE A 188 27.13 7.17 -16.85
C ILE A 188 26.34 8.36 -16.30
N GLU A 189 26.55 9.54 -16.88
CA GLU A 189 25.97 10.81 -16.44
C GLU A 189 25.26 11.50 -17.62
N PHE A 190 23.99 11.13 -17.82
CA PHE A 190 23.10 11.56 -18.90
C PHE A 190 21.83 12.22 -18.33
N PRO A 191 21.87 13.49 -17.91
CA PRO A 191 20.74 14.12 -17.22
C PRO A 191 19.45 14.28 -18.04
N TYR A 192 19.49 14.05 -19.37
CA TYR A 192 18.36 14.24 -20.29
C TYR A 192 18.30 13.21 -21.44
N ASP A 193 19.12 12.15 -21.37
CA ASP A 193 19.22 11.15 -22.45
C ASP A 193 18.99 9.75 -21.89
N ASN A 194 18.47 8.88 -22.76
CA ASN A 194 18.07 7.53 -22.44
C ASN A 194 19.18 6.50 -22.71
N ILE A 195 19.09 5.33 -22.09
CA ILE A 195 19.86 4.14 -22.48
C ILE A 195 18.88 3.17 -23.13
N ARG A 196 19.17 2.70 -24.33
CA ARG A 196 18.36 1.70 -25.03
C ARG A 196 19.10 0.38 -25.18
N ILE A 197 18.47 -0.70 -24.73
CA ILE A 197 18.92 -2.08 -24.86
C ILE A 197 17.89 -2.82 -25.72
N ALA A 198 18.14 -2.86 -27.03
CA ALA A 198 17.27 -3.50 -28.02
C ALA A 198 17.78 -4.87 -28.48
N GLY A 199 19.09 -5.12 -28.39
CA GLY A 199 19.67 -6.43 -28.64
C GLY A 199 19.50 -7.39 -27.44
N ASP A 200 19.77 -8.67 -27.69
CA ASP A 200 19.48 -9.77 -26.78
C ASP A 200 20.73 -10.26 -26.04
N HIS A 201 20.54 -10.97 -24.92
CA HIS A 201 21.62 -11.68 -24.20
C HIS A 201 22.80 -10.78 -23.75
N ASN A 202 22.58 -9.46 -23.64
CA ASN A 202 23.59 -8.52 -23.16
C ASN A 202 23.68 -8.54 -21.62
N THR A 203 24.87 -8.28 -21.08
CA THR A 203 25.11 -8.16 -19.64
C THR A 203 25.50 -6.74 -19.26
N ILE A 204 24.64 -6.05 -18.51
CA ILE A 204 24.88 -4.70 -17.98
C ILE A 204 25.15 -4.81 -16.49
N THR A 205 26.40 -4.61 -16.05
CA THR A 205 26.80 -4.98 -14.67
C THR A 205 27.72 -4.01 -13.93
N ALA A 206 27.45 -3.81 -12.64
CA ALA A 206 28.27 -2.99 -11.73
C ALA A 206 28.46 -1.52 -12.17
N ASN A 207 27.52 -0.96 -12.93
CA ASN A 207 27.56 0.43 -13.38
C ASN A 207 26.90 1.39 -12.38
N ILE A 208 27.32 2.66 -12.41
CA ILE A 208 26.66 3.77 -11.73
C ILE A 208 25.99 4.61 -12.83
N ILE A 209 24.67 4.67 -12.82
CA ILE A 209 23.88 5.18 -13.93
C ILE A 209 22.97 6.31 -13.44
N SER A 210 23.16 7.51 -13.99
CA SER A 210 22.23 8.63 -13.93
C SER A 210 21.76 8.89 -15.36
N CYS A 211 20.54 8.47 -15.71
CA CYS A 211 19.95 8.63 -17.04
C CYS A 211 18.45 8.93 -16.94
N ASP A 212 17.82 9.41 -18.01
CA ASP A 212 16.37 9.68 -18.03
C ASP A 212 15.54 8.39 -17.89
N THR A 213 15.84 7.35 -18.68
CA THR A 213 15.29 5.99 -18.57
C THR A 213 16.21 4.96 -19.22
N ILE A 214 16.28 3.75 -18.65
CA ILE A 214 16.82 2.55 -19.32
C ILE A 214 15.66 1.79 -19.97
N TYR A 215 15.52 1.90 -21.30
CA TYR A 215 14.57 1.11 -22.08
C TYR A 215 15.16 -0.27 -22.39
N LEU A 216 14.55 -1.31 -21.83
CA LEU A 216 14.87 -2.71 -22.08
C LEU A 216 13.79 -3.31 -22.99
N GLY A 217 14.15 -3.53 -24.25
CA GLY A 217 13.28 -4.15 -25.28
C GLY A 217 13.82 -5.47 -25.84
N GLY A 218 15.10 -5.78 -25.65
CA GLY A 218 15.68 -7.07 -26.03
C GLY A 218 15.40 -8.18 -25.00
N GLN A 219 15.63 -9.43 -25.40
CA GLN A 219 15.34 -10.62 -24.61
C GLN A 219 16.59 -11.23 -23.95
N GLY A 220 16.42 -11.96 -22.85
CA GLY A 220 17.51 -12.73 -22.22
C GLY A 220 18.67 -11.90 -21.65
N ASN A 221 18.51 -10.58 -21.51
CA ASN A 221 19.54 -9.69 -21.00
C ASN A 221 19.68 -9.83 -19.47
N ILE A 222 20.89 -9.62 -18.96
CA ILE A 222 21.22 -9.66 -17.54
C ILE A 222 21.59 -8.24 -17.08
N ILE A 223 20.72 -7.59 -16.31
CA ILE A 223 20.99 -6.30 -15.68
C ILE A 223 21.24 -6.56 -14.19
N THR A 224 22.50 -6.45 -13.75
CA THR A 224 22.88 -6.86 -12.38
C THR A 224 23.85 -5.95 -11.65
N GLY A 225 23.61 -5.71 -10.36
CA GLY A 225 24.54 -4.96 -9.51
C GLY A 225 24.71 -3.47 -9.87
N ASN A 226 23.81 -2.88 -10.66
CA ASN A 226 23.90 -1.48 -11.06
C ASN A 226 23.24 -0.56 -10.01
N SER A 227 23.75 0.67 -9.88
CA SER A 227 23.15 1.74 -9.08
C SER A 227 22.52 2.77 -10.01
N ILE A 228 21.20 2.92 -10.00
CA ILE A 228 20.43 3.71 -10.97
C ILE A 228 19.73 4.88 -10.25
N THR A 229 19.89 6.10 -10.77
CA THR A 229 19.45 7.35 -10.14
C THR A 229 18.92 8.36 -11.17
N ASN A 230 18.23 9.40 -10.70
CA ASN A 230 17.77 10.56 -11.51
C ASN A 230 16.94 10.21 -12.76
N ALA A 231 16.22 9.08 -12.72
CA ALA A 231 15.49 8.54 -13.86
C ALA A 231 13.98 8.66 -13.65
N VAL A 232 13.24 9.02 -14.71
CA VAL A 232 11.76 8.97 -14.75
C VAL A 232 11.31 7.53 -14.52
N HIS A 233 11.88 6.60 -15.30
CA HIS A 233 11.84 5.16 -15.04
C HIS A 233 13.26 4.64 -14.85
N GLY A 234 13.56 3.97 -13.72
CA GLY A 234 14.89 3.39 -13.50
C GLY A 234 15.24 2.34 -14.56
N ILE A 235 14.35 1.38 -14.76
CA ILE A 235 14.31 0.51 -15.96
C ILE A 235 12.86 0.41 -16.41
N TYR A 236 12.61 0.59 -17.71
CA TYR A 236 11.33 0.35 -18.37
C TYR A 236 11.46 -0.89 -19.27
N LEU A 237 10.75 -1.97 -18.94
CA LEU A 237 10.54 -3.12 -19.83
C LEU A 237 9.46 -2.82 -20.86
N THR A 238 9.81 -2.99 -22.13
CA THR A 238 8.91 -2.84 -23.27
C THR A 238 8.88 -4.15 -24.07
N ASP A 239 7.90 -5.01 -23.78
CA ASP A 239 7.69 -6.30 -24.50
C ASP A 239 8.94 -7.22 -24.46
N ALA A 240 9.61 -7.26 -23.31
CA ALA A 240 10.97 -7.79 -23.17
C ALA A 240 11.02 -9.09 -22.33
N GLU A 241 11.21 -10.22 -23.01
CA GLU A 241 11.13 -11.57 -22.43
C GLU A 241 12.44 -12.10 -21.81
N ASP A 242 12.30 -13.06 -20.88
CA ASP A 242 13.37 -13.87 -20.29
C ASP A 242 14.56 -13.10 -19.68
N ASN A 243 14.38 -11.81 -19.39
CA ASN A 243 15.41 -10.97 -18.81
C ASN A 243 15.67 -11.30 -17.33
N ILE A 244 16.89 -11.06 -16.85
CA ILE A 244 17.28 -11.21 -15.44
C ILE A 244 17.67 -9.84 -14.89
N ILE A 245 16.87 -9.32 -13.96
CA ILE A 245 17.11 -8.03 -13.29
C ILE A 245 17.35 -8.32 -11.82
N THR A 246 18.61 -8.22 -11.37
CA THR A 246 18.97 -8.67 -10.02
C THR A 246 20.05 -7.87 -9.32
N HIS A 247 20.00 -7.75 -7.99
CA HIS A 247 21.00 -7.01 -7.18
C HIS A 247 21.17 -5.52 -7.57
N ASN A 248 20.25 -4.92 -8.33
CA ASN A 248 20.31 -3.49 -8.66
C ASN A 248 19.77 -2.63 -7.51
N THR A 249 20.27 -1.41 -7.41
CA THR A 249 19.82 -0.39 -6.44
C THR A 249 19.25 0.79 -7.20
N PHE A 250 17.97 1.07 -7.01
CA PHE A 250 17.29 2.25 -7.53
C PHE A 250 17.18 3.31 -6.43
N LEU A 251 17.41 4.57 -6.78
CA LEU A 251 17.27 5.72 -5.88
C LEU A 251 16.42 6.80 -6.56
N SER A 252 15.31 7.16 -5.93
CA SER A 252 14.31 8.10 -6.47
C SER A 252 13.68 7.67 -7.81
N CYS A 253 13.74 6.37 -8.12
CA CYS A 253 13.16 5.74 -9.30
C CYS A 253 12.91 4.24 -9.02
N GLY A 254 12.35 3.51 -9.97
CA GLY A 254 12.10 2.07 -9.84
C GLY A 254 12.03 1.31 -11.16
N LEU A 255 11.49 0.10 -11.11
CA LEU A 255 11.19 -0.72 -12.26
C LEU A 255 9.78 -0.39 -12.80
N PHE A 256 9.60 -0.37 -14.12
CA PHE A 256 8.32 -0.20 -14.77
C PHE A 256 8.13 -1.24 -15.87
N LEU A 257 6.95 -1.86 -15.93
CA LEU A 257 6.54 -2.79 -16.99
C LEU A 257 5.39 -2.14 -17.77
N SER A 258 5.38 -2.26 -19.10
CA SER A 258 4.18 -1.92 -19.88
C SER A 258 3.04 -2.91 -19.60
N ASP A 259 1.79 -2.49 -19.85
CA ASP A 259 0.60 -3.34 -19.67
C ASP A 259 0.67 -4.66 -20.47
N ASP A 260 1.31 -4.62 -21.64
CA ASP A 260 1.53 -5.78 -22.52
C ASP A 260 2.79 -6.58 -22.16
N SER A 261 3.64 -6.12 -21.23
CA SER A 261 4.94 -6.76 -20.97
C SER A 261 4.78 -8.20 -20.43
N PRO A 262 5.44 -9.20 -21.05
CA PRO A 262 5.32 -10.62 -20.70
C PRO A 262 5.90 -10.96 -19.31
N CYS A 263 5.44 -12.07 -18.74
CA CYS A 263 5.60 -12.40 -17.31
C CYS A 263 6.86 -13.21 -16.95
N ASN A 264 7.75 -13.49 -17.91
CA ASN A 264 8.93 -14.37 -17.78
C ASN A 264 10.23 -13.68 -17.33
N THR A 265 10.25 -12.37 -17.12
CA THR A 265 11.43 -11.68 -16.53
C THR A 265 11.62 -12.09 -15.05
N LEU A 266 12.85 -12.50 -14.70
CA LEU A 266 13.27 -12.80 -13.34
C LEU A 266 13.76 -11.53 -12.62
N VAL A 267 12.91 -10.97 -11.75
CA VAL A 267 13.23 -9.80 -10.91
C VAL A 267 13.46 -10.25 -9.46
N THR A 268 14.71 -10.22 -8.97
CA THR A 268 15.06 -10.68 -7.60
C THR A 268 16.18 -9.89 -6.95
N ASN A 269 16.18 -9.74 -5.63
CA ASN A 269 17.25 -9.07 -4.86
C ASN A 269 17.54 -7.60 -5.26
N ASN A 270 16.62 -6.91 -5.95
CA ASN A 270 16.76 -5.47 -6.21
C ASN A 270 16.25 -4.66 -5.02
N THR A 271 16.73 -3.43 -4.88
CA THR A 271 16.25 -2.48 -3.86
C THR A 271 15.83 -1.15 -4.48
N VAL A 272 14.78 -0.54 -3.92
CA VAL A 272 14.33 0.83 -4.20
C VAL A 272 14.44 1.61 -2.90
N ASN A 273 15.21 2.71 -2.91
CA ASN A 273 15.45 3.56 -1.74
C ASN A 273 15.93 2.79 -0.48
N GLY A 274 16.73 1.74 -0.69
CA GLY A 274 17.29 0.89 0.36
C GLY A 274 16.35 -0.20 0.92
N LYS A 275 15.10 -0.25 0.45
CA LYS A 275 14.13 -1.33 0.76
C LYS A 275 14.02 -2.32 -0.40
N PRO A 276 13.57 -3.57 -0.20
CA PRO A 276 13.32 -4.52 -1.29
C PRO A 276 12.34 -3.99 -2.35
N LEU A 277 12.62 -4.29 -3.62
CA LEU A 277 11.62 -4.27 -4.69
C LEU A 277 10.92 -5.64 -4.67
N ILE A 278 9.62 -5.65 -4.38
CA ILE A 278 8.83 -6.88 -4.32
C ILE A 278 8.16 -7.09 -5.68
N TYR A 279 8.63 -8.10 -6.41
CA TYR A 279 8.06 -8.55 -7.66
C TYR A 279 7.44 -9.93 -7.46
N LEU A 280 6.14 -10.06 -7.73
CA LEU A 280 5.43 -11.33 -7.76
C LEU A 280 4.89 -11.55 -9.19
N SER A 281 5.21 -12.70 -9.77
CA SER A 281 4.69 -13.15 -11.07
C SER A 281 3.99 -14.50 -10.90
N ASN A 282 2.84 -14.70 -11.54
CA ASN A 282 2.08 -15.95 -11.56
C ASN A 282 1.96 -16.62 -10.17
N THR A 283 1.55 -15.81 -9.18
CA THR A 283 1.56 -16.16 -7.75
C THR A 283 0.18 -15.94 -7.15
N SER A 284 -0.25 -16.85 -6.26
CA SER A 284 -1.56 -16.75 -5.60
C SER A 284 -1.49 -16.88 -4.09
N ASP A 285 -2.53 -16.37 -3.41
CA ASP A 285 -2.84 -16.63 -1.99
C ASP A 285 -1.72 -16.22 -1.02
N ARG A 286 -1.20 -14.98 -1.16
CA ARG A 286 -0.10 -14.47 -0.34
C ARG A 286 -0.34 -13.06 0.18
N ILE A 287 0.17 -12.81 1.38
CA ILE A 287 0.27 -11.49 1.99
C ILE A 287 1.69 -10.96 1.79
N VAL A 288 1.81 -9.71 1.34
CA VAL A 288 3.07 -8.99 1.23
C VAL A 288 3.37 -8.34 2.58
N SER A 289 4.02 -9.09 3.47
CA SER A 289 4.23 -8.68 4.88
C SER A 289 5.57 -7.99 5.17
N SER A 290 6.47 -7.90 4.20
CA SER A 290 7.80 -7.28 4.35
C SER A 290 7.80 -5.88 3.75
N ASP A 291 8.23 -4.87 4.52
CA ASP A 291 8.36 -3.48 4.07
C ASP A 291 9.13 -3.38 2.73
N ALA A 292 8.57 -2.62 1.80
CA ALA A 292 9.00 -2.54 0.41
C ALA A 292 9.30 -1.10 -0.02
N GLY A 293 10.16 -0.93 -1.02
CA GLY A 293 10.38 0.35 -1.69
C GLY A 293 9.50 0.53 -2.94
N GLN A 294 9.08 -0.59 -3.53
CA GLN A 294 8.18 -0.69 -4.68
C GLN A 294 7.55 -2.09 -4.69
N ILE A 295 6.30 -2.20 -5.16
CA ILE A 295 5.59 -3.48 -5.29
C ILE A 295 5.05 -3.62 -6.71
N ILE A 296 5.29 -4.77 -7.34
CA ILE A 296 4.82 -5.11 -8.69
C ILE A 296 4.22 -6.51 -8.65
N LEU A 297 2.95 -6.61 -9.04
CA LEU A 297 2.18 -7.84 -9.18
C LEU A 297 1.89 -8.08 -10.66
N VAL A 298 2.26 -9.24 -11.19
CA VAL A 298 2.01 -9.65 -12.59
C VAL A 298 1.30 -10.99 -12.60
N GLU A 299 0.13 -11.08 -13.25
CA GLU A 299 -0.64 -12.33 -13.39
C GLU A 299 -0.90 -13.04 -12.05
N CYS A 300 -1.09 -12.25 -10.99
CA CYS A 300 -1.30 -12.73 -9.63
C CYS A 300 -2.79 -12.83 -9.28
N ILE A 301 -3.12 -13.70 -8.30
CA ILE A 301 -4.50 -13.91 -7.84
C ILE A 301 -4.56 -13.87 -6.31
N ASN A 302 -5.49 -13.13 -5.72
CA ASN A 302 -5.69 -13.13 -4.26
C ASN A 302 -4.39 -12.79 -3.47
N ILE A 303 -3.73 -11.70 -3.87
CA ILE A 303 -2.58 -11.13 -3.13
C ILE A 303 -3.07 -9.98 -2.26
N THR A 304 -2.67 -9.97 -0.99
CA THR A 304 -2.92 -8.86 -0.06
C THR A 304 -1.66 -8.01 0.08
N VAL A 305 -1.74 -6.73 -0.29
CA VAL A 305 -0.69 -5.72 -0.11
C VAL A 305 -1.19 -4.69 0.90
N HIS A 306 -0.67 -4.74 2.12
CA HIS A 306 -1.17 -3.89 3.19
C HIS A 306 -0.09 -3.23 4.05
N ASN A 307 -0.40 -2.02 4.51
CA ASN A 307 0.39 -1.23 5.47
C ASN A 307 1.84 -0.92 5.01
N HIS A 308 2.07 -0.70 3.70
CA HIS A 308 3.37 -0.27 3.17
C HIS A 308 3.53 1.25 3.08
N ALA A 309 4.77 1.72 3.18
CA ALA A 309 5.16 3.12 3.00
C ALA A 309 6.07 3.25 1.77
N LEU A 310 5.48 3.64 0.64
CA LEU A 310 6.06 3.58 -0.71
C LEU A 310 6.25 5.00 -1.26
N PHE A 311 7.49 5.45 -1.35
CA PHE A 311 7.83 6.85 -1.69
C PHE A 311 9.02 6.96 -2.62
N ASN A 312 9.05 8.05 -3.41
CA ASN A 312 10.16 8.41 -4.30
C ASN A 312 10.52 7.27 -5.26
N THR A 313 9.54 6.76 -6.00
CA THR A 313 9.71 5.68 -6.98
C THR A 313 9.00 6.02 -8.29
N THR A 314 9.19 5.18 -9.30
CA THR A 314 8.52 5.32 -10.60
C THR A 314 7.04 4.92 -10.48
N VAL A 315 6.73 3.81 -9.81
CA VAL A 315 5.36 3.42 -9.44
C VAL A 315 5.39 2.87 -8.01
N GLY A 316 4.50 3.33 -7.13
CA GLY A 316 4.37 2.77 -5.79
C GLY A 316 3.94 1.30 -5.82
N ILE A 317 2.75 1.05 -6.36
CA ILE A 317 2.21 -0.30 -6.58
C ILE A 317 1.76 -0.45 -8.04
N GLN A 318 2.29 -1.45 -8.74
CA GLN A 318 1.82 -1.83 -10.07
C GLN A 318 1.07 -3.18 -9.99
N VAL A 319 -0.14 -3.25 -10.54
CA VAL A 319 -0.98 -4.45 -10.55
C VAL A 319 -1.36 -4.77 -12.00
N LEU A 320 -0.64 -5.69 -12.64
CA LEU A 320 -0.77 -6.05 -14.05
C LEU A 320 -1.37 -7.43 -14.24
N ARG A 321 -2.36 -7.54 -15.12
CA ARG A 321 -3.13 -8.75 -15.49
C ARG A 321 -3.53 -9.62 -14.29
N SER A 322 -3.74 -8.99 -13.14
CA SER A 322 -3.95 -9.62 -11.84
C SER A 322 -5.39 -9.44 -11.36
N SER A 323 -5.86 -10.34 -10.50
CA SER A 323 -7.26 -10.36 -10.06
C SER A 323 -7.47 -10.75 -8.60
N ALA A 324 -8.61 -10.37 -8.03
CA ALA A 324 -8.97 -10.61 -6.63
C ALA A 324 -7.91 -10.14 -5.60
N CYS A 325 -6.97 -9.27 -5.98
CA CYS A 325 -5.97 -8.73 -5.08
C CYS A 325 -6.57 -7.60 -4.23
N VAL A 326 -6.06 -7.46 -3.01
CA VAL A 326 -6.45 -6.43 -2.05
C VAL A 326 -5.26 -5.52 -1.80
N VAL A 327 -5.43 -4.22 -1.99
CA VAL A 327 -4.43 -3.20 -1.67
C VAL A 327 -5.03 -2.27 -0.61
N SER A 328 -4.55 -2.33 0.63
CA SER A 328 -5.17 -1.57 1.73
C SER A 328 -4.23 -0.99 2.78
N GLY A 329 -4.61 0.14 3.39
CA GLY A 329 -3.83 0.79 4.45
C GLY A 329 -2.45 1.30 4.03
N ASN A 330 -2.13 1.34 2.73
CA ASN A 330 -0.83 1.76 2.24
C ASN A 330 -0.73 3.29 2.17
N ILE A 331 0.46 3.83 2.44
CA ILE A 331 0.78 5.25 2.24
C ILE A 331 1.75 5.34 1.06
N ILE A 332 1.29 5.98 -0.02
CA ILE A 332 1.96 6.00 -1.31
C ILE A 332 2.12 7.45 -1.77
N GLY A 333 3.32 7.88 -2.14
CA GLY A 333 3.48 9.25 -2.60
C GLY A 333 4.81 9.63 -3.21
N ASP A 334 4.93 10.91 -3.55
CA ASP A 334 6.16 11.52 -4.05
C ASP A 334 6.73 10.74 -5.26
N SER A 335 5.86 10.20 -6.13
CA SER A 335 6.16 9.26 -7.22
C SER A 335 5.46 9.65 -8.52
N LEU A 336 5.90 9.12 -9.67
CA LEU A 336 5.24 9.40 -10.95
C LEU A 336 3.82 8.81 -10.99
N TYR A 337 3.66 7.56 -10.53
CA TYR A 337 2.36 6.93 -10.28
C TYR A 337 2.28 6.42 -8.84
N GLY A 338 1.18 6.70 -8.14
CA GLY A 338 0.88 6.06 -6.86
C GLY A 338 0.53 4.58 -7.07
N VAL A 339 -0.62 4.34 -7.70
CA VAL A 339 -1.05 3.00 -8.13
C VAL A 339 -1.33 2.98 -9.63
N TRP A 340 -0.70 2.04 -10.34
CA TRP A 340 -1.03 1.71 -11.73
C TRP A 340 -1.69 0.34 -11.77
N LEU A 341 -2.94 0.29 -12.24
CA LEU A 341 -3.75 -0.92 -12.29
C LEU A 341 -4.17 -1.23 -13.73
N ASN A 342 -3.79 -2.42 -14.17
CA ASN A 342 -4.23 -3.11 -15.37
C ASN A 342 -4.74 -4.49 -14.95
N GLY A 343 -6.01 -4.64 -14.60
CA GLY A 343 -6.50 -5.86 -13.95
C GLY A 343 -7.98 -5.87 -13.64
N TRP A 344 -8.45 -6.96 -13.02
CA TRP A 344 -9.88 -7.23 -12.89
C TRP A 344 -10.29 -7.69 -11.49
N TYR A 345 -11.41 -7.19 -10.98
CA TYR A 345 -11.99 -7.60 -9.70
C TYR A 345 -11.04 -7.47 -8.48
N ASN A 346 -10.14 -6.48 -8.49
CA ASN A 346 -9.29 -6.13 -7.34
C ASN A 346 -10.01 -5.12 -6.44
N THR A 347 -9.59 -5.03 -5.17
CA THR A 347 -10.17 -4.10 -4.18
C THR A 347 -9.09 -3.18 -3.60
N LEU A 348 -9.32 -1.87 -3.64
CA LEU A 348 -8.41 -0.84 -3.13
C LEU A 348 -9.13 -0.02 -2.07
N TYR A 349 -8.72 -0.12 -0.81
CA TYR A 349 -9.36 0.63 0.28
C TYR A 349 -8.45 1.02 1.43
N GLY A 350 -8.75 2.10 2.14
CA GLY A 350 -7.95 2.59 3.28
C GLY A 350 -6.58 3.15 2.89
N ASN A 351 -6.28 3.36 1.61
CA ASN A 351 -4.96 3.84 1.18
C ASN A 351 -4.90 5.37 1.22
N THR A 352 -3.73 5.92 1.54
CA THR A 352 -3.43 7.36 1.42
C THR A 352 -2.44 7.57 0.29
N ILE A 353 -2.91 8.17 -0.81
CA ILE A 353 -2.17 8.32 -2.06
C ILE A 353 -1.99 9.81 -2.32
N ARG A 354 -0.76 10.30 -2.14
CA ARG A 354 -0.48 11.74 -2.04
C ARG A 354 0.70 12.22 -2.89
N ASP A 355 0.62 13.45 -3.37
CA ASP A 355 1.75 14.17 -3.99
C ASP A 355 2.41 13.39 -5.16
N ASN A 356 1.64 12.61 -5.91
CA ASN A 356 2.08 11.92 -7.14
C ASN A 356 1.71 12.74 -8.38
N GLU A 357 2.34 12.47 -9.54
CA GLU A 357 1.82 13.02 -10.80
C GLU A 357 0.45 12.41 -11.13
N TYR A 358 0.32 11.09 -10.96
CA TYR A 358 -0.94 10.35 -11.05
C TYR A 358 -1.19 9.58 -9.75
N GLY A 359 -2.31 9.82 -9.08
CA GLY A 359 -2.69 9.11 -7.85
C GLY A 359 -3.02 7.64 -8.12
N ILE A 360 -4.20 7.38 -8.68
CA ILE A 360 -4.62 6.04 -9.14
C ILE A 360 -4.90 6.09 -10.65
N LEU A 361 -4.22 5.24 -11.42
CA LEU A 361 -4.45 5.05 -12.85
C LEU A 361 -5.02 3.65 -13.12
N LEU A 362 -6.27 3.57 -13.58
CA LEU A 362 -6.92 2.36 -14.08
C LEU A 362 -6.96 2.40 -15.60
N LYS A 363 -6.18 1.53 -16.23
CA LYS A 363 -6.12 1.39 -17.69
C LYS A 363 -6.47 -0.03 -18.09
N ASP A 364 -7.38 -0.18 -19.06
CA ASP A 364 -7.87 -1.47 -19.58
C ASP A 364 -8.34 -2.44 -18.47
N SER A 365 -8.87 -1.88 -17.38
CA SER A 365 -9.22 -2.55 -16.11
C SER A 365 -10.72 -2.57 -15.86
N VAL A 366 -11.29 -3.68 -15.36
CA VAL A 366 -12.74 -3.85 -15.23
C VAL A 366 -13.16 -4.53 -13.92
N GLY A 367 -14.23 -4.04 -13.30
CA GLY A 367 -14.87 -4.66 -12.14
C GLY A 367 -14.09 -4.50 -10.83
N ASN A 368 -13.10 -3.61 -10.79
CA ASN A 368 -12.37 -3.28 -9.56
C ASN A 368 -13.25 -2.39 -8.65
N ARG A 369 -13.00 -2.46 -7.33
CA ARG A 369 -13.73 -1.68 -6.31
C ARG A 369 -12.77 -0.78 -5.54
N LEU A 370 -13.02 0.52 -5.52
CA LEU A 370 -12.14 1.54 -4.96
C LEU A 370 -12.94 2.46 -4.05
N TYR A 371 -12.81 2.29 -2.74
CA TYR A 371 -13.55 3.06 -1.73
C TYR A 371 -12.65 3.30 -0.52
N HIS A 372 -12.93 4.30 0.30
CA HIS A 372 -12.17 4.62 1.51
C HIS A 372 -10.69 4.95 1.23
N ASN A 373 -10.36 5.60 0.11
CA ASN A 373 -8.99 6.07 -0.16
C ASN A 373 -8.90 7.60 0.02
N ASN A 374 -7.75 8.10 0.49
CA ASN A 374 -7.43 9.54 0.50
C ASN A 374 -6.59 9.87 -0.73
N LEU A 375 -7.14 10.65 -1.66
CA LEU A 375 -6.44 11.15 -2.85
C LEU A 375 -6.03 12.61 -2.60
N LEU A 376 -4.76 12.83 -2.25
CA LEU A 376 -4.27 14.10 -1.69
C LEU A 376 -3.22 14.78 -2.59
N HIS A 377 -3.57 15.93 -3.18
CA HIS A 377 -2.64 16.79 -3.93
C HIS A 377 -1.86 16.09 -5.05
N ASN A 378 -2.40 15.02 -5.64
CA ASN A 378 -1.83 14.46 -6.86
C ASN A 378 -2.12 15.42 -8.03
N THR A 379 -1.24 15.50 -9.03
CA THR A 379 -1.49 16.36 -10.21
C THR A 379 -2.73 15.90 -10.98
N LEU A 380 -2.99 14.59 -10.99
CA LEU A 380 -4.28 13.97 -11.31
C LEU A 380 -4.62 12.93 -10.24
N ASN A 381 -5.71 13.11 -9.50
CA ASN A 381 -6.09 12.21 -8.41
C ASN A 381 -6.48 10.81 -8.89
N ALA A 382 -7.30 10.70 -9.94
CA ALA A 382 -7.64 9.44 -10.58
C ALA A 382 -7.78 9.56 -12.10
N PHE A 383 -7.62 8.44 -12.79
CA PHE A 383 -8.05 8.24 -14.18
C PHE A 383 -8.54 6.80 -14.36
N ASP A 384 -9.67 6.61 -15.04
CA ASP A 384 -10.28 5.30 -15.29
C ASP A 384 -10.90 5.26 -16.68
N SER A 385 -10.45 4.32 -17.52
CA SER A 385 -10.87 4.23 -18.93
C SER A 385 -12.00 3.24 -19.21
N LEU A 386 -12.46 2.44 -18.23
CA LEU A 386 -13.45 1.38 -18.44
C LEU A 386 -14.49 1.38 -17.29
N SER A 387 -14.99 0.22 -16.85
CA SER A 387 -16.08 0.11 -15.87
C SER A 387 -15.59 -0.49 -14.56
N ASN A 388 -15.53 0.36 -13.53
CA ASN A 388 -15.15 0.02 -12.16
C ASN A 388 -16.06 0.78 -11.18
N THR A 389 -16.01 0.44 -9.90
CA THR A 389 -16.84 1.09 -8.87
C THR A 389 -15.95 1.88 -7.93
N TRP A 390 -16.21 3.18 -7.79
CA TRP A 390 -15.44 4.11 -6.96
C TRP A 390 -16.12 4.43 -5.61
N ASP A 391 -16.93 3.48 -5.13
CA ASP A 391 -17.65 3.54 -3.85
C ASP A 391 -18.00 2.12 -3.33
N ASP A 392 -18.49 2.05 -2.10
CA ASP A 392 -19.28 0.91 -1.60
C ASP A 392 -20.79 1.24 -1.65
N PRO A 393 -21.51 0.82 -2.70
CA PRO A 393 -22.92 1.16 -2.90
C PRO A 393 -23.86 0.47 -1.90
N LEU A 394 -23.35 -0.41 -1.03
CA LEU A 394 -24.12 -0.98 0.08
C LEU A 394 -24.09 -0.11 1.35
N ARG A 395 -23.02 0.66 1.53
CA ARG A 395 -22.84 1.57 2.68
C ARG A 395 -23.12 3.02 2.34
N HIS A 396 -23.15 3.36 1.05
CA HIS A 396 -23.18 4.73 0.55
C HIS A 396 -21.91 5.51 0.97
N GLU A 397 -20.74 4.88 0.86
CA GLU A 397 -19.45 5.44 1.26
C GLU A 397 -18.46 5.43 0.09
N GLY A 398 -17.75 6.53 -0.14
CA GLY A 398 -16.86 6.74 -1.29
C GLY A 398 -15.40 6.91 -0.90
N ASN A 399 -14.69 7.82 -1.57
CA ASN A 399 -13.30 8.20 -1.31
C ASN A 399 -13.21 9.68 -0.90
N TYR A 400 -12.07 10.08 -0.32
CA TYR A 400 -11.76 11.49 -0.11
C TYR A 400 -10.90 12.04 -1.26
N TRP A 401 -11.27 13.22 -1.77
CA TRP A 401 -10.60 13.89 -2.88
C TRP A 401 -10.21 15.31 -2.48
N SER A 402 -8.91 15.63 -2.47
CA SER A 402 -8.43 16.97 -2.06
C SER A 402 -8.85 18.11 -2.99
N ASP A 403 -9.34 17.79 -4.18
CA ASP A 403 -9.88 18.71 -5.19
C ASP A 403 -11.42 18.70 -5.24
N TYR A 404 -12.10 18.00 -4.33
CA TYR A 404 -13.55 18.07 -4.20
C TYR A 404 -14.02 19.49 -3.85
N THR A 405 -15.07 19.96 -4.51
CA THR A 405 -15.64 21.30 -4.31
C THR A 405 -17.17 21.29 -4.18
N GLY A 406 -17.78 20.11 -3.99
CA GLY A 406 -19.21 19.99 -3.72
C GLY A 406 -19.58 20.49 -2.32
N GLY A 407 -20.88 20.57 -2.08
CA GLY A 407 -21.44 20.88 -0.76
C GLY A 407 -21.85 19.61 -0.02
N ASP A 408 -22.02 19.76 1.29
CA ASP A 408 -22.65 18.82 2.21
C ASP A 408 -23.76 19.64 2.91
N THR A 409 -25.01 19.39 2.53
CA THR A 409 -26.17 20.22 2.93
C THR A 409 -26.88 19.70 4.17
N ASP A 410 -26.87 18.39 4.42
CA ASP A 410 -27.48 17.76 5.59
C ASP A 410 -26.48 17.50 6.74
N GLY A 411 -25.17 17.59 6.47
CA GLY A 411 -24.10 17.62 7.46
C GLY A 411 -23.59 16.23 7.86
N ASP A 412 -23.74 15.22 7.01
CA ASP A 412 -23.31 13.85 7.30
C ASP A 412 -21.81 13.61 7.05
N GLY A 413 -21.12 14.55 6.37
CA GLY A 413 -19.71 14.44 6.02
C GLY A 413 -19.43 13.77 4.66
N ILE A 414 -20.48 13.50 3.88
CA ILE A 414 -20.45 13.04 2.49
C ILE A 414 -20.97 14.19 1.59
N GLY A 415 -20.41 14.33 0.40
CA GLY A 415 -20.78 15.38 -0.53
C GLY A 415 -22.04 15.06 -1.34
N ASP A 416 -22.98 16.02 -1.41
CA ASP A 416 -24.25 15.96 -2.16
C ASP A 416 -24.08 15.70 -3.68
N THR A 417 -22.88 15.93 -4.21
CA THR A 417 -22.58 15.88 -5.64
C THR A 417 -21.52 14.81 -5.93
N PRO A 418 -21.80 13.81 -6.78
CA PRO A 418 -20.78 12.83 -7.19
C PRO A 418 -19.51 13.47 -7.74
N TYR A 419 -18.36 12.83 -7.54
CA TYR A 419 -17.09 13.21 -8.14
C TYR A 419 -16.85 12.39 -9.41
N ASP A 420 -16.76 13.07 -10.56
CA ASP A 420 -16.53 12.47 -11.88
C ASP A 420 -15.09 11.94 -12.01
N ILE A 421 -14.90 10.68 -12.39
CA ILE A 421 -13.57 10.11 -12.64
C ILE A 421 -13.16 10.35 -14.11
N PRO A 422 -12.06 11.08 -14.39
CA PRO A 422 -11.61 11.33 -15.75
C PRO A 422 -11.26 10.03 -16.51
N GLY A 423 -11.68 9.94 -17.78
CA GLY A 423 -11.34 8.83 -18.68
C GLY A 423 -12.54 8.00 -19.16
N GLY A 424 -13.67 8.06 -18.46
CA GLY A 424 -14.91 7.35 -18.78
C GLY A 424 -16.12 8.02 -18.15
N ASP A 425 -17.17 7.23 -17.89
CA ASP A 425 -18.43 7.67 -17.26
C ASP A 425 -18.53 7.24 -15.78
N ASN A 426 -17.42 6.80 -15.15
CA ASN A 426 -17.43 6.35 -13.75
C ASN A 426 -17.44 7.57 -12.80
N GLN A 427 -18.12 7.41 -11.67
CA GLN A 427 -18.24 8.41 -10.62
C GLN A 427 -17.99 7.74 -9.27
N ASP A 428 -17.46 8.52 -8.33
CA ASP A 428 -17.62 8.27 -6.90
C ASP A 428 -18.91 8.98 -6.47
N HIS A 429 -19.94 8.21 -6.08
CA HIS A 429 -21.24 8.78 -5.74
C HIS A 429 -21.31 9.37 -4.33
N TYR A 430 -20.32 9.08 -3.47
CA TYR A 430 -20.34 9.40 -2.05
C TYR A 430 -18.99 9.99 -1.58
N PRO A 431 -18.48 11.06 -2.22
CA PRO A 431 -17.18 11.62 -1.91
C PRO A 431 -17.15 12.19 -0.49
N PHE A 432 -16.19 11.80 0.32
CA PHE A 432 -16.06 12.30 1.70
C PHE A 432 -15.58 13.75 1.73
N MET A 433 -16.11 14.52 2.68
CA MET A 433 -15.77 15.94 2.88
C MET A 433 -14.42 16.16 3.59
N GLU A 434 -13.92 15.17 4.32
CA GLU A 434 -12.66 15.24 5.08
C GLU A 434 -11.82 13.95 4.92
N PRO A 435 -10.47 14.01 5.01
CA PRO A 435 -9.61 12.84 4.90
C PRO A 435 -9.92 11.80 5.97
N ASN A 436 -10.04 10.54 5.57
CA ASN A 436 -10.49 9.43 6.41
C ASN A 436 -11.93 9.58 6.93
N GLY A 437 -12.83 10.22 6.18
CA GLY A 437 -14.24 10.37 6.57
C GLY A 437 -14.90 9.06 7.03
N TRP A 438 -14.68 7.96 6.30
CA TRP A 438 -15.12 6.59 6.64
C TRP A 438 -14.56 6.04 7.96
N ILE A 439 -13.45 6.59 8.49
CA ILE A 439 -13.04 6.37 9.88
C ILE A 439 -13.89 7.31 10.74
N HIS A 440 -15.20 7.15 10.62
CA HIS A 440 -16.15 7.84 11.46
C HIS A 440 -15.82 7.46 12.90
N PRO A 441 -15.49 8.43 13.77
CA PRO A 441 -15.72 8.21 15.17
C PRO A 441 -17.27 8.15 15.28
N PRO A 442 -17.87 6.97 15.52
CA PRO A 442 -19.04 6.57 14.72
C PRO A 442 -20.21 7.53 14.81
N TYR A 443 -20.98 7.64 13.71
CA TYR A 443 -22.17 8.46 13.62
C TYR A 443 -23.00 8.38 14.91
N PRO A 444 -23.45 9.51 15.47
CA PRO A 444 -24.21 9.56 16.72
C PRO A 444 -25.40 8.58 16.64
N PRO A 445 -25.36 7.44 17.36
CA PRO A 445 -26.26 6.33 17.04
C PRO A 445 -27.64 6.57 17.65
N SER A 446 -28.69 6.10 16.98
CA SER A 446 -30.04 6.19 17.55
C SER A 446 -30.14 5.29 18.78
N ILE A 447 -30.59 5.87 19.90
CA ILE A 447 -30.90 5.11 21.12
C ILE A 447 -32.31 4.52 20.99
N HIS A 448 -32.45 3.25 21.33
CA HIS A 448 -33.74 2.57 21.48
C HIS A 448 -33.96 2.17 22.94
N GLY A 449 -35.18 2.37 23.44
CA GLY A 449 -35.53 2.01 24.80
C GLY A 449 -36.87 2.61 25.25
N PRO A 450 -37.23 2.47 26.54
CA PRO A 450 -38.44 3.05 27.09
C PRO A 450 -38.27 4.56 27.37
N HIS A 451 -39.18 5.39 26.85
CA HIS A 451 -39.25 6.83 27.20
C HIS A 451 -39.83 7.12 28.60
N CYS A 452 -40.24 6.08 29.35
CA CYS A 452 -40.83 6.27 30.68
C CYS A 452 -40.58 5.10 31.62
N GLY A 453 -40.47 5.38 32.92
CA GLY A 453 -40.14 4.36 33.91
C GLY A 453 -40.58 4.63 35.36
N LYS A 454 -40.32 3.64 36.20
CA LYS A 454 -40.49 3.64 37.66
C LYS A 454 -39.12 3.83 38.32
N ARG A 455 -39.04 4.71 39.32
CA ARG A 455 -37.84 4.86 40.19
C ARG A 455 -37.38 3.51 40.75
N ASN A 456 -36.06 3.30 40.81
CA ASN A 456 -35.38 2.08 41.28
C ASN A 456 -35.75 0.80 40.49
N THR A 457 -36.17 0.95 39.23
CA THR A 457 -36.34 -0.17 38.29
C THR A 457 -35.26 -0.08 37.22
N VAL A 458 -34.68 -1.23 36.85
CA VAL A 458 -33.66 -1.33 35.80
C VAL A 458 -34.35 -1.35 34.44
N TYR A 459 -33.85 -0.53 33.51
CA TYR A 459 -34.29 -0.47 32.12
C TYR A 459 -33.11 -0.76 31.20
N ILE A 460 -33.37 -1.50 30.12
CA ILE A 460 -32.39 -1.82 29.09
C ILE A 460 -32.57 -0.83 27.94
N PHE A 461 -31.44 -0.37 27.39
CA PHE A 461 -31.35 0.48 26.21
C PHE A 461 -30.39 -0.18 25.22
N SER A 462 -30.67 -0.02 23.95
CA SER A 462 -29.78 -0.44 22.86
C SER A 462 -29.50 0.72 21.92
N ILE A 463 -28.56 0.52 21.00
CA ILE A 463 -28.40 1.38 19.83
C ILE A 463 -28.65 0.59 18.54
N ASP A 464 -28.80 1.30 17.42
CA ASP A 464 -28.73 0.68 16.10
C ASP A 464 -27.40 -0.09 15.92
N THR A 465 -27.44 -1.17 15.12
CA THR A 465 -26.24 -1.97 14.81
C THR A 465 -25.22 -1.10 14.09
N VAL A 466 -24.07 -0.88 14.73
CA VAL A 466 -23.01 -0.02 14.19
C VAL A 466 -22.15 -0.83 13.23
N THR A 467 -21.89 -0.27 12.05
CA THR A 467 -20.93 -0.79 11.08
C THR A 467 -19.58 -0.11 11.26
N CYS A 468 -18.54 -0.90 11.52
CA CYS A 468 -17.14 -0.49 11.42
C CYS A 468 -16.46 -1.19 10.23
N PRO A 469 -15.32 -0.64 9.73
CA PRO A 469 -14.45 -1.34 8.80
C PRO A 469 -13.99 -2.69 9.36
N GLU A 470 -13.79 -3.69 8.49
CA GLU A 470 -13.22 -4.97 8.91
C GLU A 470 -11.82 -4.73 9.53
N GLU A 471 -11.55 -5.38 10.67
CA GLU A 471 -10.40 -5.19 11.59
C GLU A 471 -10.48 -4.06 12.66
N ASP A 472 -11.53 -3.22 12.72
CA ASP A 472 -11.70 -2.24 13.82
C ASP A 472 -12.80 -2.65 14.83
N HIS A 473 -12.53 -2.50 16.13
CA HIS A 473 -13.50 -2.70 17.21
C HIS A 473 -14.10 -1.38 17.72
N LEU A 474 -15.34 -1.46 18.18
CA LEU A 474 -16.10 -0.32 18.70
C LEU A 474 -16.24 -0.34 20.22
N TYR A 475 -16.32 0.85 20.82
CA TYR A 475 -16.60 1.05 22.23
C TYR A 475 -17.67 2.14 22.42
N CYS A 476 -18.55 1.99 23.40
CA CYS A 476 -19.63 2.93 23.70
C CYS A 476 -19.59 3.45 25.15
N MET A 477 -19.97 4.70 25.36
CA MET A 477 -20.08 5.34 26.67
C MET A 477 -21.42 6.06 26.78
N TRP A 478 -22.17 5.77 27.84
CA TRP A 478 -23.52 6.27 28.05
C TRP A 478 -23.53 7.34 29.13
N ASP A 479 -24.19 8.47 28.87
CA ASP A 479 -24.60 9.45 29.88
C ASP A 479 -26.09 9.27 30.16
N TRP A 480 -26.44 9.09 31.42
CA TRP A 480 -27.80 8.77 31.87
C TRP A 480 -28.62 10.01 32.26
N GLY A 481 -28.06 11.21 32.09
CA GLY A 481 -28.70 12.49 32.39
C GLY A 481 -28.88 12.79 33.88
N ASP A 482 -28.54 11.84 34.77
CA ASP A 482 -28.64 11.98 36.23
C ASP A 482 -27.30 12.37 36.90
N GLY A 483 -26.30 12.68 36.08
CA GLY A 483 -24.93 12.97 36.51
C GLY A 483 -24.05 11.72 36.63
N THR A 484 -24.52 10.55 36.19
CA THR A 484 -23.71 9.34 36.05
C THR A 484 -23.47 8.99 34.58
N GLN A 485 -22.27 8.47 34.30
CA GLN A 485 -21.87 7.92 33.02
C GLN A 485 -21.40 6.48 33.19
N SER A 486 -21.50 5.65 32.16
CA SER A 486 -20.83 4.34 32.13
C SER A 486 -19.33 4.48 31.92
N ASP A 487 -18.57 3.42 32.20
CA ASP A 487 -17.27 3.23 31.56
C ASP A 487 -17.44 3.05 30.04
N TRP A 488 -16.35 3.09 29.29
CA TRP A 488 -16.33 2.64 27.89
C TRP A 488 -16.56 1.13 27.82
N LEU A 489 -17.74 0.73 27.37
CA LEU A 489 -18.15 -0.66 27.15
C LEU A 489 -17.65 -1.13 25.77
N GLY A 490 -17.30 -2.41 25.65
CA GLY A 490 -16.73 -3.02 24.44
C GLY A 490 -15.54 -3.93 24.75
N PRO A 491 -14.78 -4.40 23.74
CA PRO A 491 -14.99 -4.17 22.31
C PRO A 491 -16.30 -4.81 21.78
N TYR A 492 -16.87 -4.20 20.74
CA TYR A 492 -17.96 -4.73 19.93
C TYR A 492 -17.49 -4.87 18.48
N ASP A 493 -17.93 -5.93 17.80
CA ASP A 493 -17.64 -6.19 16.39
C ASP A 493 -18.78 -5.66 15.49
N SER A 494 -18.50 -5.52 14.19
CA SER A 494 -19.45 -4.99 13.20
C SER A 494 -20.74 -5.84 13.15
N GLY A 495 -21.89 -5.22 13.47
CA GLY A 495 -23.19 -5.89 13.53
C GLY A 495 -23.57 -6.49 14.89
N ASP A 496 -22.75 -6.33 15.94
CA ASP A 496 -23.13 -6.71 17.30
C ASP A 496 -24.34 -5.91 17.81
N VAL A 497 -25.15 -6.55 18.67
CA VAL A 497 -26.23 -5.89 19.40
C VAL A 497 -25.66 -5.26 20.67
N VAL A 498 -25.54 -3.93 20.65
CA VAL A 498 -25.01 -3.15 21.78
C VAL A 498 -26.15 -2.79 22.73
N GLU A 499 -26.24 -3.52 23.85
CA GLU A 499 -27.20 -3.31 24.94
C GLU A 499 -26.50 -2.96 26.26
N THR A 500 -27.15 -2.12 27.07
CA THR A 500 -26.75 -1.79 28.44
C THR A 500 -27.98 -1.45 29.29
N SER A 501 -27.83 -1.25 30.60
CA SER A 501 -28.96 -1.01 31.50
C SER A 501 -28.65 -0.06 32.64
N HIS A 502 -29.63 0.77 33.02
CA HIS A 502 -29.51 1.72 34.13
C HIS A 502 -30.78 1.80 35.00
N ALA A 503 -30.66 2.39 36.20
CA ALA A 503 -31.78 2.58 37.12
C ALA A 503 -31.67 3.90 37.91
N TRP A 504 -32.65 4.77 37.74
CA TRP A 504 -32.69 6.08 38.39
C TRP A 504 -33.26 6.02 39.81
N SER A 505 -32.52 6.59 40.77
CA SER A 505 -32.92 6.66 42.19
C SER A 505 -33.84 7.83 42.54
N ASN A 506 -33.91 8.84 41.65
CA ASN A 506 -34.73 10.04 41.79
C ASN A 506 -35.80 10.11 40.69
N GLN A 507 -36.92 10.76 41.00
CA GLN A 507 -37.91 11.11 39.98
C GLN A 507 -37.45 12.32 39.19
N GLY A 508 -37.79 12.39 37.92
CA GLY A 508 -37.42 13.50 37.04
C GLY A 508 -37.42 13.10 35.58
N SER A 509 -37.29 14.10 34.73
CA SER A 509 -36.98 13.96 33.30
C SER A 509 -35.47 13.93 33.15
N TYR A 510 -34.95 12.94 32.43
CA TYR A 510 -33.54 12.79 32.12
C TYR A 510 -33.37 12.71 30.61
N ILE A 511 -32.20 13.14 30.13
CA ILE A 511 -31.78 13.01 28.74
C ILE A 511 -30.64 12.00 28.73
N ILE A 512 -30.84 10.88 28.04
CA ILE A 512 -29.79 9.91 27.77
C ILE A 512 -29.08 10.34 26.49
N THR A 513 -27.75 10.28 26.49
CA THR A 513 -26.93 10.40 25.28
C THR A 513 -25.85 9.34 25.31
N VAL A 514 -25.47 8.81 24.15
CA VAL A 514 -24.39 7.84 24.01
C VAL A 514 -23.31 8.38 23.08
N LYS A 515 -22.06 8.05 23.37
CA LYS A 515 -20.88 8.42 22.58
C LYS A 515 -20.16 7.15 22.15
N LEU A 516 -19.65 7.12 20.93
CA LEU A 516 -18.89 5.99 20.39
C LEU A 516 -17.41 6.36 20.18
N LYS A 517 -16.54 5.36 20.17
CA LYS A 517 -15.14 5.48 19.73
C LYS A 517 -14.62 4.19 19.11
N ASN A 518 -13.58 4.30 18.30
CA ASN A 518 -12.92 3.17 17.64
C ASN A 518 -11.66 2.68 18.40
N SER A 519 -10.95 1.68 17.86
CA SER A 519 -9.74 1.11 18.47
C SER A 519 -8.55 2.08 18.51
N THR A 520 -8.52 3.10 17.66
CA THR A 520 -7.50 4.15 17.70
C THR A 520 -7.75 5.19 18.79
N GLY A 521 -8.95 5.18 19.40
CA GLY A 521 -9.37 6.10 20.44
C GLY A 521 -10.00 7.40 19.94
N ALA A 522 -10.32 7.50 18.65
CA ALA A 522 -11.06 8.64 18.10
C ALA A 522 -12.53 8.58 18.57
N GLU A 523 -13.00 9.64 19.25
CA GLU A 523 -14.34 9.71 19.87
C GLU A 523 -15.32 10.53 19.03
N GLY A 524 -16.57 10.05 18.92
CA GLY A 524 -17.60 10.64 18.06
C GLY A 524 -18.31 11.84 18.67
N ASN A 525 -19.34 12.32 17.99
CA ASN A 525 -20.31 13.21 18.64
C ASN A 525 -21.21 12.41 19.61
N TRP A 526 -21.85 13.11 20.54
CA TRP A 526 -22.91 12.52 21.34
C TRP A 526 -24.14 12.28 20.46
N SER A 527 -24.89 11.21 20.75
CA SER A 527 -26.17 10.92 20.12
C SER A 527 -27.16 12.07 20.23
N GLU A 528 -28.18 12.06 19.37
CA GLU A 528 -29.37 12.88 19.59
C GLU A 528 -29.94 12.65 21.01
N PRO A 529 -30.46 13.69 21.69
CA PRO A 529 -31.04 13.59 23.02
C PRO A 529 -32.19 12.59 23.12
N PHE A 530 -32.03 11.49 23.86
CA PHE A 530 -33.08 10.52 24.11
C PHE A 530 -33.77 10.79 25.47
N PRO A 531 -35.01 11.32 25.51
CA PRO A 531 -35.67 11.65 26.76
C PRO A 531 -36.27 10.43 27.47
N ILE A 532 -36.08 10.33 28.79
CA ILE A 532 -36.79 9.40 29.66
C ILE A 532 -37.36 10.10 30.91
N ASP A 533 -38.64 9.84 31.20
CA ASP A 533 -39.31 10.33 32.40
C ASP A 533 -39.47 9.24 33.47
N ILE A 534 -38.82 9.44 34.62
CA ILE A 534 -38.86 8.51 35.76
C ILE A 534 -39.85 8.99 36.82
N THR A 535 -40.89 8.19 37.01
CA THR A 535 -42.00 8.46 37.92
C THR A 535 -41.80 7.83 39.30
N SER A 536 -42.48 8.38 40.30
CA SER A 536 -42.64 7.77 41.62
C SER A 536 -44.13 7.56 41.96
N LYS A 537 -44.41 6.91 43.08
CA LYS A 537 -45.79 6.75 43.56
C LYS A 537 -46.33 8.09 44.05
N VAL A 538 -47.35 8.59 43.36
CA VAL A 538 -48.13 9.77 43.74
C VAL A 538 -49.49 9.34 44.29
N LEU A 539 -50.06 10.14 45.17
CA LEU A 539 -51.48 10.10 45.48
C LEU A 539 -52.19 11.00 44.47
N LEU A 540 -52.91 10.40 43.53
CA LEU A 540 -53.60 11.12 42.46
C LEU A 540 -55.11 11.03 42.67
N GLY A 541 -55.83 12.09 42.31
CA GLY A 541 -57.28 12.13 42.19
C GLY A 541 -57.71 12.96 40.98
N GLY A 542 -58.53 12.41 40.09
CA GLY A 542 -58.90 13.10 38.86
C GLY A 542 -60.17 12.58 38.19
N ILE A 543 -60.70 13.37 37.26
CA ILE A 543 -61.93 13.10 36.51
C ILE A 543 -61.57 12.68 35.08
N ILE A 544 -61.80 11.39 34.78
CA ILE A 544 -61.59 10.79 33.47
C ILE A 544 -62.61 11.36 32.49
N GLN A 545 -62.12 11.87 31.36
CA GLN A 545 -62.91 12.33 30.22
C GLN A 545 -63.05 11.23 29.17
N SER A 546 -61.95 10.55 28.84
CA SER A 546 -61.93 9.39 27.94
C SER A 546 -60.83 8.41 28.36
N VAL A 547 -60.94 7.16 27.89
CA VAL A 547 -59.89 6.15 28.00
C VAL A 547 -59.24 6.04 26.62
N VAL A 548 -57.94 6.28 26.54
CA VAL A 548 -57.17 6.24 25.28
C VAL A 548 -56.67 4.82 25.02
N ASN A 549 -56.08 4.18 26.03
CA ASN A 549 -55.58 2.82 25.96
C ASN A 549 -55.62 2.16 27.35
N GLN A 550 -55.85 0.85 27.40
CA GLN A 550 -55.70 0.03 28.61
C GLN A 550 -55.00 -1.27 28.24
N SER A 551 -53.73 -1.38 28.62
CA SER A 551 -52.96 -2.62 28.62
C SER A 551 -52.76 -3.11 30.05
N GLY A 552 -52.33 -4.35 30.21
CA GLY A 552 -51.99 -4.92 31.52
C GLY A 552 -50.66 -4.42 32.11
N ILE A 553 -49.99 -3.47 31.46
CA ILE A 553 -48.69 -2.87 31.87
C ILE A 553 -48.82 -1.34 32.09
N CYS A 554 -49.76 -0.71 31.36
CA CYS A 554 -49.98 0.73 31.34
C CYS A 554 -51.40 1.07 30.85
N SER A 555 -52.03 2.06 31.49
CA SER A 555 -53.32 2.64 31.09
C SER A 555 -53.20 4.15 30.84
N ILE A 556 -53.76 4.63 29.74
CA ILE A 556 -53.69 6.01 29.28
C ILE A 556 -55.10 6.62 29.28
N PHE A 557 -55.26 7.76 29.94
CA PHE A 557 -56.55 8.45 30.13
C PHE A 557 -56.46 9.90 29.67
N GLU A 558 -57.49 10.43 29.01
CA GLU A 558 -57.67 11.87 28.94
C GLU A 558 -58.39 12.35 30.20
N MET A 559 -57.82 13.37 30.84
CA MET A 559 -58.30 13.90 32.11
C MET A 559 -58.80 15.32 31.98
N SER A 560 -60.01 15.57 32.49
CA SER A 560 -60.60 16.92 32.55
C SER A 560 -60.11 17.73 33.75
N ARG A 561 -59.77 17.04 34.86
CA ARG A 561 -59.12 17.61 36.05
C ARG A 561 -58.23 16.56 36.69
N VAL A 562 -57.04 16.95 37.14
CA VAL A 562 -56.15 16.11 37.93
C VAL A 562 -55.61 16.89 39.12
N VAL A 563 -55.55 16.23 40.28
CA VAL A 563 -54.77 16.65 41.44
C VAL A 563 -53.73 15.56 41.69
N ILE A 564 -52.46 15.94 41.69
CA ILE A 564 -51.35 15.09 42.10
C ILE A 564 -50.83 15.58 43.44
N ILE A 565 -50.60 14.64 44.36
CA ILE A 565 -49.83 14.85 45.58
C ILE A 565 -48.59 13.95 45.49
N SER A 566 -47.44 14.57 45.25
CA SER A 566 -46.14 13.91 45.31
C SER A 566 -45.62 13.93 46.75
N GLY A 567 -44.86 12.90 47.14
CA GLY A 567 -44.44 12.71 48.54
C GLY A 567 -43.04 13.22 48.86
N ASN A 568 -42.17 13.41 47.87
CA ASN A 568 -40.78 13.84 48.08
C ASN A 568 -40.19 14.53 46.81
N PRO A 569 -40.09 15.87 46.77
CA PRO A 569 -40.63 16.81 47.77
C PRO A 569 -42.16 16.72 47.86
N PHE A 570 -42.74 17.15 48.98
CA PHE A 570 -44.20 17.21 49.11
C PHE A 570 -44.75 18.39 48.30
N ALA A 571 -45.40 18.10 47.16
CA ALA A 571 -46.08 19.10 46.34
C ALA A 571 -47.51 18.66 46.03
N MET A 572 -48.43 19.63 45.97
CA MET A 572 -49.79 19.42 45.49
C MET A 572 -50.00 20.23 44.22
N GLU A 573 -50.06 19.53 43.09
CA GLU A 573 -50.22 20.12 41.77
C GLU A 573 -51.66 19.91 41.29
N ARG A 574 -52.20 20.90 40.60
CA ARG A 574 -53.60 20.92 40.15
C ARG A 574 -53.69 21.37 38.71
N TYR A 575 -54.38 20.57 37.92
CA TYR A 575 -54.50 20.77 36.50
C TYR A 575 -55.97 20.74 36.09
N PHE A 576 -56.34 21.64 35.17
CA PHE A 576 -57.74 22.04 34.96
C PHE A 576 -58.23 21.89 33.50
N SER A 577 -57.42 21.36 32.59
CA SER A 577 -57.79 21.14 31.18
C SER A 577 -56.90 20.12 30.45
N MET A 578 -57.52 19.23 29.67
CA MET A 578 -56.92 18.39 28.60
C MET A 578 -55.52 17.83 28.85
N GLN A 579 -55.40 16.91 29.80
CA GLN A 579 -54.14 16.19 30.05
C GLN A 579 -54.22 14.73 29.66
N VAL A 580 -53.12 14.20 29.16
CA VAL A 580 -52.93 12.77 29.00
C VAL A 580 -52.27 12.26 30.28
N LEU A 581 -52.97 11.38 31.00
CA LEU A 581 -52.50 10.74 32.21
C LEU A 581 -52.12 9.29 31.89
N ILE A 582 -50.84 8.98 32.07
CA ILE A 582 -50.29 7.62 31.94
C ILE A 582 -50.22 7.02 33.35
N VAL A 583 -50.76 5.82 33.54
CA VAL A 583 -50.77 5.09 34.81
C VAL A 583 -50.14 3.72 34.61
N PHE A 584 -49.05 3.45 35.34
CA PHE A 584 -48.39 2.14 35.32
C PHE A 584 -48.96 1.21 36.39
N ASP A 585 -48.62 -0.07 36.29
CA ASP A 585 -49.06 -1.13 37.20
C ASP A 585 -48.85 -0.81 38.69
N GLU A 586 -49.66 -1.48 39.52
CA GLU A 586 -49.78 -1.32 40.98
C GLU A 586 -50.69 -0.17 41.47
N PHE A 587 -51.69 0.23 40.68
CA PHE A 587 -52.77 1.09 41.16
C PHE A 587 -53.41 0.55 42.45
N ARG A 588 -53.40 1.34 43.52
CA ARG A 588 -54.10 1.05 44.78
C ARG A 588 -55.08 2.17 45.11
N GLY A 589 -56.35 1.95 44.80
CA GLY A 589 -57.43 2.91 45.07
C GLY A 589 -58.74 2.51 44.42
N MET A 590 -59.55 3.52 44.09
CA MET A 590 -60.83 3.36 43.42
C MET A 590 -60.78 3.96 42.01
N MET A 591 -61.04 3.13 41.00
CA MET A 591 -61.23 3.55 39.61
C MET A 591 -62.69 3.27 39.22
N ALA A 592 -63.33 4.26 38.62
CA ALA A 592 -64.69 4.22 38.12
C ALA A 592 -64.74 4.91 36.74
N PRO A 593 -65.79 4.70 35.91
CA PRO A 593 -65.79 5.14 34.50
C PRO A 593 -65.58 6.65 34.24
N ARG A 594 -65.63 7.50 35.26
CA ARG A 594 -65.41 8.96 35.18
C ARG A 594 -64.45 9.50 36.23
N PHE A 595 -63.80 8.63 37.02
CA PHE A 595 -63.02 9.06 38.18
C PHE A 595 -61.95 8.03 38.53
N ILE A 596 -60.76 8.52 38.85
CA ILE A 596 -59.68 7.72 39.41
C ILE A 596 -59.16 8.43 40.65
N ALA A 597 -59.04 7.72 41.77
CA ALA A 597 -58.22 8.17 42.88
C ALA A 597 -57.54 7.02 43.61
N GLY A 598 -56.27 7.22 43.97
CA GLY A 598 -55.46 6.21 44.63
C GLY A 598 -53.98 6.53 44.56
N VAL A 599 -53.18 5.60 45.08
CA VAL A 599 -51.72 5.64 44.96
C VAL A 599 -51.31 4.85 43.72
N MET A 600 -50.52 5.47 42.84
CA MET A 600 -50.04 4.86 41.60
C MET A 600 -48.75 5.54 41.13
N TYR A 601 -48.03 4.88 40.22
CA TYR A 601 -47.06 5.57 39.37
C TYR A 601 -47.84 6.27 38.25
N ALA A 602 -47.64 7.57 38.09
CA ALA A 602 -48.33 8.36 37.09
C ALA A 602 -47.43 9.40 36.45
N MET A 603 -47.71 9.69 35.19
CA MET A 603 -47.12 10.78 34.41
C MET A 603 -48.23 11.62 33.78
N ILE A 604 -48.04 12.92 33.76
CA ILE A 604 -48.95 13.88 33.15
C ILE A 604 -48.23 14.52 31.96
N LEU A 605 -48.81 14.36 30.78
CA LEU A 605 -48.40 15.09 29.58
C LEU A 605 -49.41 16.19 29.25
N ASN A 606 -48.91 17.37 28.92
CA ASN A 606 -49.73 18.51 28.52
C ASN A 606 -49.94 18.48 26.99
N LYS A 607 -51.20 18.48 26.54
CA LYS A 607 -51.56 18.21 25.15
C LYS A 607 -51.09 19.28 24.14
N GLU A 608 -50.60 20.42 24.62
CA GLU A 608 -50.06 21.51 23.81
C GLU A 608 -48.58 21.35 23.43
N GLN A 609 -47.83 20.41 24.03
CA GLN A 609 -46.37 20.26 23.78
C GLN A 609 -46.00 19.30 22.63
N GLY A 610 -46.96 18.84 21.83
CA GLY A 610 -46.69 18.21 20.52
C GLY A 610 -46.08 16.80 20.53
N VAL A 611 -45.58 16.28 21.66
CA VAL A 611 -45.09 14.91 21.79
C VAL A 611 -46.28 13.93 21.74
N LEU A 612 -46.52 13.41 20.54
CA LEU A 612 -47.30 12.19 20.33
C LEU A 612 -46.43 10.99 20.75
N LEU A 613 -46.99 10.14 21.60
CA LEU A 613 -46.48 8.80 21.94
C LEU A 613 -46.68 7.81 20.79
#